data_AF-A0A6L4AD67-F1
#
_entry.id   AF-A0A6L4AD67-F1
#
_cell.length_a   1.000
_cell.length_b   1.000
_cell.length_c   1.000
_cell.angle_alpha   90.00
_cell.angle_beta   90.00
_cell.angle_gamma   90.00
#
_symmetry.space_group_name_H-M   'P 1'
#
loop_
_entity.id
_entity.type
_entity.pdbx_description
1 polymer ?
#
loop_
_entity_poly.entity_id
_entity_poly.type
_entity_poly.pdbx_seq_one_letter_code
_entity_poly.pdbx_strand_id
1 'polypeptide(L)' 'MPWVNVLSNGDYGFVISQAGSGYSWRTHASLNRITRWDQDLIRDEWGKYLYIRDAASGEFWSPTFQPCGEKLQDYRV' A
#
# COMPACT_ATOMS: atom_id res chain seq x y z
N MET A 1 6.22 8.75 -10.46
CA MET A 1 7.04 7.89 -9.57
C MET A 1 6.49 8.02 -8.16
N PRO A 2 6.29 6.92 -7.41
CA PRO A 2 5.74 6.96 -6.06
C PRO A 2 6.72 7.60 -5.06
N TRP A 3 6.19 8.36 -4.11
CA TRP A 3 6.89 8.76 -2.90
C TRP A 3 6.71 7.67 -1.86
N VAL A 4 7.81 7.20 -1.28
CA VAL A 4 7.79 6.08 -0.33
C VAL A 4 8.42 6.49 0.98
N ASN A 5 7.90 5.92 2.06
CA ASN A 5 8.52 5.95 3.37
C ASN A 5 8.92 4.54 3.79
N VAL A 6 10.00 4.46 4.57
CA VAL A 6 10.51 3.22 5.15
C VAL A 6 10.40 3.31 6.65
N LEU A 7 9.67 2.37 7.25
CA LEU A 7 9.50 2.27 8.70
C LEU A 7 10.10 0.96 9.16
N SER A 8 10.89 1.00 10.23
CA SER A 8 11.54 -0.18 10.81
C SER A 8 11.81 0.03 12.29
N ASN A 9 11.73 -1.06 13.05
CA ASN A 9 12.14 -1.09 14.46
C ASN A 9 13.46 -1.89 14.67
N GLY A 10 14.13 -2.28 13.58
CA GLY A 10 15.37 -3.07 13.60
C GLY A 10 15.17 -4.56 13.31
N ASP A 11 14.03 -5.17 13.67
CA ASP A 11 13.69 -6.55 13.30
C ASP A 11 12.62 -6.59 12.20
N TYR A 12 11.51 -5.88 12.40
CA TYR A 12 10.46 -5.75 11.40
C TYR A 12 10.56 -4.40 10.70
N GLY A 13 10.37 -4.42 9.38
CA GLY A 13 10.27 -3.21 8.60
C GLY A 13 9.29 -3.34 7.44
N PHE A 14 8.89 -2.20 6.92
CA PHE A 14 8.07 -2.11 5.73
C PHE A 14 8.35 -0.83 4.95
N VAL A 15 8.14 -0.93 3.63
CA VAL A 15 8.04 0.21 2.73
C VAL A 15 6.56 0.46 2.51
N ILE A 16 6.15 1.73 2.53
CA ILE A 16 4.81 2.15 2.14
C ILE A 16 4.88 3.34 1.17
N SER A 17 4.13 3.27 0.08
CA SER A 17 4.00 4.37 -0.88
C SER A 17 2.87 5.31 -0.48
N GLN A 18 2.89 6.52 -1.05
CA GLN A 18 1.80 7.47 -0.94
C GLN A 18 0.48 6.97 -1.53
N ALA A 19 0.46 5.84 -2.24
CA ALA A 19 -0.75 5.22 -2.76
C ALA A 19 -1.24 4.03 -1.92
N GLY A 20 -0.56 3.67 -0.82
CA GLY A 20 -0.89 2.54 0.06
C GLY A 20 -0.17 1.23 -0.28
N SER A 21 0.71 1.26 -1.26
CA SER A 21 1.45 0.10 -1.76
C SER A 21 2.76 -0.10 -1.00
N GLY A 22 3.45 -1.21 -1.24
CA GLY A 22 4.69 -1.62 -0.58
C GLY A 22 4.58 -2.96 0.14
N TYR A 23 5.69 -3.37 0.78
CA TYR A 23 5.79 -4.67 1.42
C TYR A 23 6.45 -4.62 2.79
N SER A 24 6.24 -5.70 3.52
CA SER A 24 6.85 -5.93 4.84
C SER A 24 7.87 -7.05 4.78
N TRP A 25 8.83 -6.99 5.68
CA TRP A 25 9.82 -8.04 5.91
C TRP A 25 10.13 -8.19 7.40
N ARG A 26 10.81 -9.27 7.74
CA ARG A 26 11.42 -9.46 9.06
C ARG A 26 12.88 -9.87 8.90
N THR A 27 13.77 -9.24 9.63
CA THR A 27 15.23 -9.45 9.63
C THR A 27 15.93 -9.09 8.32
N HIS A 28 15.42 -9.49 7.13
CA HIS A 28 16.06 -9.23 5.85
C HIS A 28 15.04 -8.93 4.74
N ALA A 29 15.11 -7.72 4.17
CA ALA A 29 14.13 -7.21 3.19
C ALA A 29 14.03 -8.05 1.91
N SER A 30 15.12 -8.67 1.45
CA SER A 30 15.12 -9.47 0.21
C SER A 30 14.82 -10.96 0.43
N LEU A 31 15.15 -11.50 1.60
CA LEU A 31 15.16 -12.95 1.84
C LEU A 31 13.97 -13.40 2.70
N ASN A 32 13.47 -12.51 3.57
CA ASN A 32 12.41 -12.79 4.54
C ASN A 32 11.25 -11.80 4.37
N ARG A 33 10.74 -11.69 3.14
CA ARG A 33 9.53 -10.90 2.85
C ARG A 33 8.31 -11.57 3.44
N ILE A 34 7.47 -10.79 4.12
CA ILE A 34 6.19 -11.24 4.70
C ILE A 34 5.06 -11.04 3.70
N THR A 35 5.05 -9.91 2.99
CA THR A 35 4.07 -9.62 1.93
C THR A 35 4.76 -9.53 0.58
N ARG A 36 4.08 -9.96 -0.48
CA ARG A 36 4.61 -9.90 -1.85
C ARG A 36 4.85 -8.45 -2.27
N TRP A 37 5.86 -8.25 -3.11
CA TRP A 37 6.06 -7.04 -3.90
C TRP A 37 6.88 -7.34 -5.13
N ASP A 38 6.56 -6.63 -6.20
CA ASP A 38 7.27 -6.64 -7.46
C ASP A 38 7.66 -5.21 -7.85
N GLN A 39 8.84 -5.07 -8.44
CA GLN A 39 9.35 -3.78 -8.88
C GLN A 39 8.86 -3.48 -10.29
N ASP A 40 7.59 -3.09 -10.40
CA ASP A 40 7.01 -2.62 -11.65
C ASP A 40 7.29 -1.12 -11.83
N LEU A 41 7.83 -0.74 -12.99
CA LEU A 41 8.20 0.65 -13.29
C LEU A 41 6.99 1.55 -13.60
N ILE A 42 5.84 0.95 -13.91
CA ILE A 42 4.62 1.61 -14.34
C ILE A 42 3.58 1.56 -13.21
N ARG A 43 3.49 0.43 -12.49
CA ARG A 43 2.41 0.14 -11.54
C ARG A 43 2.89 0.10 -10.10
N ASP A 44 2.08 0.66 -9.23
CA ASP A 44 2.28 0.63 -7.78
C ASP A 44 1.16 -0.18 -7.13
N GLU A 45 1.06 -1.48 -7.39
CA GLU A 45 -0.16 -2.27 -7.14
C GLU A 45 -0.04 -3.35 -6.05
N TRP A 46 1.14 -3.53 -5.45
CA TRP A 46 1.35 -4.51 -4.38
C TRP A 46 1.35 -3.82 -3.02
N GLY A 47 0.32 -4.03 -2.20
CA GLY A 47 0.16 -3.25 -0.97
C GLY A 47 -0.66 -3.91 0.13
N LYS A 48 -0.92 -3.13 1.17
CA LYS A 48 -1.81 -3.48 2.28
C LYS A 48 -3.03 -2.59 2.16
N TYR A 49 -4.11 -3.15 1.66
CA TYR A 49 -5.26 -2.37 1.27
C TYR A 49 -6.43 -2.56 2.20
N LEU A 50 -7.23 -1.50 2.31
CA LEU A 50 -8.51 -1.51 2.97
C LEU A 50 -9.57 -1.18 1.91
N TYR A 51 -10.58 -2.04 1.82
CA TYR A 51 -11.79 -1.75 1.05
C TYR A 51 -12.87 -1.31 2.02
N ILE A 52 -13.44 -0.15 1.75
CA ILE A 52 -14.59 0.39 2.46
C ILE A 52 -15.78 0.25 1.52
N ARG A 53 -16.90 -0.26 2.03
CA ARG A 53 -18.13 -0.41 1.25
C ARG A 53 -19.29 0.18 2.03
N ASP A 54 -20.04 1.07 1.40
CA ASP A 54 -21.30 1.55 1.96
C ASP A 54 -22.34 0.42 1.89
N ALA A 55 -23.00 0.15 3.02
CA ALA A 55 -23.93 -0.97 3.12
C ALA A 55 -25.27 -0.74 2.41
N ALA A 56 -25.66 0.53 2.19
CA ALA A 56 -26.95 0.89 1.62
C ALA A 56 -26.87 1.06 0.09
N SER A 57 -25.89 1.82 -0.42
CA SER A 57 -25.67 2.01 -1.85
C SER A 57 -24.88 0.86 -2.48
N GLY A 58 -24.07 0.16 -1.69
CA GLY A 58 -23.18 -0.89 -2.17
C GLY A 58 -21.90 -0.39 -2.83
N GLU A 59 -21.72 0.93 -2.95
CA GLU A 59 -20.50 1.57 -3.46
C GLU A 59 -19.30 1.22 -2.58
N PHE A 60 -18.12 1.09 -3.19
CA PHE A 60 -16.90 0.79 -2.46
C PHE A 60 -15.71 1.62 -2.96
N TRP A 61 -14.77 1.87 -2.06
CA TRP A 61 -13.54 2.61 -2.35
C TRP A 61 -12.42 2.15 -1.41
N SER A 62 -11.21 2.64 -1.67
CA SER A 62 -10.08 2.51 -0.76
C SER A 62 -9.70 3.86 -0.17
N PRO A 63 -9.26 3.93 1.10
CA PRO A 63 -8.87 5.19 1.74
C PRO A 63 -7.52 5.69 1.18
N THR A 64 -6.72 4.80 0.62
CA THR A 64 -5.55 5.11 -0.20
C THR A 64 -5.92 5.06 -1.69
N PHE A 65 -5.16 5.74 -2.55
CA PHE A 65 -5.45 5.75 -3.99
C PHE A 65 -5.50 4.34 -4.60
N GLN A 66 -4.55 3.48 -4.24
CA GLN A 66 -4.62 2.06 -4.57
C GLN A 66 -5.41 1.33 -3.48
N PRO A 67 -6.16 0.26 -3.83
CA PRO A 67 -6.21 -0.40 -5.14
C PRO A 67 -7.39 0.04 -6.01
N CYS A 68 -8.33 0.86 -5.51
CA CYS A 68 -9.53 1.20 -6.27
C CYS A 68 -9.26 2.20 -7.40
N GLY A 69 -8.21 3.03 -7.30
CA GLY A 69 -7.87 4.03 -8.31
C GLY A 69 -8.88 5.18 -8.41
N GLU A 70 -9.78 5.31 -7.43
CA GLU A 70 -10.85 6.28 -7.41
C GLU A 70 -10.36 7.64 -6.90
N LYS A 71 -10.90 8.71 -7.49
CA LYS A 71 -10.60 10.07 -7.03
C LYS A 71 -11.39 10.37 -5.76
N LEU A 72 -10.67 10.47 -4.64
CA LEU A 72 -11.24 10.89 -3.37
C LEU A 72 -11.51 12.41 -3.35
N GLN A 73 -12.49 12.83 -2.53
CA GLN A 73 -12.83 14.24 -2.35
C GLN A 73 -11.67 15.05 -1.74
N ASP A 74 -10.97 14.45 -0.77
CA ASP A 74 -9.71 14.94 -0.20
C ASP A 74 -8.76 13.75 -0.01
N TYR A 75 -7.47 13.96 -0.25
CA TYR A 75 -6.45 12.94 -0.08
C TYR A 75 -5.15 13.54 0.43
N ARG A 76 -4.65 13.01 1.56
CA ARG A 76 -3.45 13.51 2.24
C ARG A 76 -2.61 12.36 2.75
N VAL A 77 -1.30 12.54 2.64
CA VAL A 77 -0.22 11.58 3.00
C VAL A 77 0.86 12.29 3.78
#